data_AF-A0A8H7EP76-F1
#
_entry.id   AF-A0A8H7EP76-F1
#
_cell.length_a   1.000
_cell.length_b   1.000
_cell.length_c   1.000
_cell.angle_alpha   90.00
_cell.angle_beta   90.00
_cell.angle_gamma   90.00
#
_symmetry.space_group_name_H-M   'P 1'
#
loop_
_entity.id
_entity.type
_entity.pdbx_description
1 polymer ?
#
loop_
_entity_poly.entity_id
_entity_poly.type
_entity_poly.pdbx_seq_one_letter_code
_entity_poly.pdbx_strand_id
1 'polypeptide(L)'
;MMIFIYLFGSLAVAAAQTSPIWLADVPVPTTPNVVRRVPKIKDIKAGPISWHFPLDRNAYPSPLKQPPADHPEVQKVMEQLDWTQVPSIKPRKITNWTLDIKSYDVKHDPDCWWSSTTCKQPKVSYLPKDIYTCPDPGVWGLNYDDGPFKIRVANHKDKPYEQPRFYNYLIEKAKQQKATLFFVGSNVVSFPEAAQRALNDGHTICSHTWSHPQMTALSNEDVVAQFYWTQKAIKQVLGITPKCWRPPYGDVDDRIRAIAWQMGMRTYLWDQDSNDWNMPGTAGPGKYTPDVVDGYFQKWVDARRQNLDNEHGHITLEHENSNSTVAMAEKWLPILQQTFKVVPIHQCLNDPQPYWEPEWVYPTLDHPVVEDNDAKEVKMEPNHASLLVPGWFLLMSVLLPSIL
;
A
#
# COMPACT_ATOMS: atom_id res chain seq x y z
N MET A 1 -38.28 -27.30 28.62
CA MET A 1 -37.82 -26.89 27.28
C MET A 1 -37.07 -25.57 27.46
N MET A 2 -35.74 -25.63 27.54
CA MET A 2 -34.89 -24.46 27.79
C MET A 2 -34.72 -23.67 26.49
N ILE A 3 -35.06 -22.39 26.52
CA ILE A 3 -34.87 -21.44 25.42
C ILE A 3 -33.44 -20.90 25.54
N PHE A 4 -32.58 -21.27 24.59
CA PHE A 4 -31.26 -20.64 24.43
C PHE A 4 -31.44 -19.31 23.69
N ILE A 5 -31.20 -18.20 24.39
CA ILE A 5 -31.05 -16.89 23.77
C ILE A 5 -29.59 -16.79 23.31
N TYR A 6 -29.36 -16.89 22.02
CA TYR A 6 -28.07 -16.56 21.41
C TYR A 6 -27.92 -15.03 21.40
N LEU A 7 -27.11 -14.49 22.32
CA LEU A 7 -26.57 -13.15 22.19
C LEU A 7 -25.53 -13.15 21.06
N PHE A 8 -25.92 -12.67 19.88
CA PHE A 8 -24.95 -12.21 18.89
C PHE A 8 -24.26 -10.96 19.45
N GLY A 9 -23.02 -11.13 19.92
CA GLY A 9 -22.15 -10.00 20.21
C GLY A 9 -21.97 -9.17 18.94
N SER A 10 -22.25 -7.86 19.03
CA SER A 10 -22.00 -6.94 17.93
C SER A 10 -20.51 -6.95 17.61
N LEU A 11 -20.14 -7.52 16.48
CA LEU A 11 -18.86 -7.22 15.85
C LEU A 11 -18.83 -5.71 15.64
N ALA A 12 -17.97 -5.01 16.38
CA ALA A 12 -17.69 -3.61 16.14
C ALA A 12 -17.15 -3.51 14.71
N VAL A 13 -17.99 -3.06 13.79
CA VAL A 13 -17.58 -2.75 12.42
C VAL A 13 -16.64 -1.55 12.54
N ALA A 14 -15.40 -1.70 12.06
CA ALA A 14 -14.46 -0.59 11.98
C ALA A 14 -15.15 0.61 11.31
N ALA A 15 -15.04 1.80 11.91
CA ALA A 15 -15.65 3.01 11.37
C ALA A 15 -15.14 3.20 9.93
N ALA A 16 -16.05 3.25 8.96
CA ALA A 16 -15.68 3.34 7.55
C ALA A 16 -14.81 4.58 7.31
N GLN A 17 -13.69 4.40 6.60
CA GLN A 17 -12.87 5.52 6.14
C GLN A 17 -13.65 6.32 5.09
N THR A 18 -13.36 7.61 4.99
CA THR A 18 -13.87 8.49 3.93
C THR A 18 -12.72 9.10 3.14
N SER A 19 -12.99 9.47 1.88
CA SER A 19 -12.00 10.15 1.04
C SER A 19 -11.48 11.42 1.73
N PRO A 20 -10.15 11.64 1.79
CA PRO A 20 -9.55 12.84 2.36
C PRO A 20 -10.04 14.14 1.68
N ILE A 21 -10.96 14.87 2.31
CA ILE A 21 -11.56 16.07 1.69
C ILE A 21 -10.57 17.23 1.56
N TRP A 22 -9.52 17.28 2.40
CA TRP A 22 -8.46 18.29 2.33
C TRP A 22 -7.57 18.18 1.09
N LEU A 23 -7.69 17.12 0.30
CA LEU A 23 -6.97 16.96 -0.96
C LEU A 23 -7.81 17.33 -2.19
N ALA A 24 -9.09 17.71 -2.01
CA ALA A 24 -10.01 17.97 -3.12
C ALA A 24 -9.52 19.08 -4.06
N ASP A 25 -8.85 20.09 -3.51
CA ASP A 25 -8.34 21.24 -4.27
C ASP A 25 -6.90 21.07 -4.76
N VAL A 26 -6.25 19.93 -4.47
CA VAL A 26 -4.88 19.68 -4.95
C VAL A 26 -4.92 19.48 -6.46
N PRO A 27 -4.20 20.32 -7.26
CA PRO A 27 -4.21 20.19 -8.71
C PRO A 27 -3.67 18.82 -9.14
N VAL A 28 -4.38 18.12 -10.01
CA VAL A 28 -3.95 16.83 -10.56
C VAL A 28 -3.29 17.00 -11.92
N PRO A 29 -2.42 16.07 -12.36
CA PRO A 29 -1.77 16.14 -13.66
C PRO A 29 -2.78 16.20 -14.81
N THR A 30 -2.65 17.21 -15.68
CA THR A 30 -3.43 17.33 -16.92
C THR A 30 -2.66 16.87 -18.15
N THR A 31 -1.35 16.58 -17.99
CA THR A 31 -0.48 16.14 -19.07
C THR A 31 -0.85 14.72 -19.53
N PRO A 32 -0.67 14.40 -20.83
CA PRO A 32 -0.98 13.07 -21.35
C PRO A 32 -0.03 11.96 -20.86
N ASN A 33 1.07 12.35 -20.19
CA ASN A 33 2.10 11.43 -19.71
C ASN A 33 1.76 10.80 -18.36
N VAL A 34 0.55 10.98 -17.83
CA VAL A 34 0.08 10.30 -16.62
C VAL A 34 -1.22 9.58 -16.95
N VAL A 35 -1.23 8.26 -16.81
CA VAL A 35 -2.44 7.46 -17.02
C VAL A 35 -3.48 7.77 -15.95
N ARG A 36 -4.77 7.69 -16.31
CA ARG A 36 -5.90 7.98 -15.41
C ARG A 36 -6.63 6.73 -14.93
N ARG A 37 -6.11 5.55 -15.26
CA ARG A 37 -6.64 4.24 -14.89
C ARG A 37 -5.53 3.23 -15.08
N VAL A 38 -5.75 2.01 -14.59
CA VAL A 38 -4.81 0.91 -14.79
C VAL A 38 -4.52 0.73 -16.29
N PRO A 39 -3.23 0.80 -16.71
CA PRO A 39 -2.84 0.71 -18.11
C PRO A 39 -3.04 -0.71 -18.66
N LYS A 40 -3.35 -0.83 -19.96
CA LYS A 40 -3.36 -2.15 -20.61
C LYS A 40 -1.92 -2.63 -20.77
N ILE A 41 -1.68 -3.92 -20.51
CA ILE A 41 -0.33 -4.52 -20.61
C ILE A 41 0.34 -4.22 -21.96
N LYS A 42 -0.41 -4.26 -23.07
CA LYS A 42 0.10 -4.00 -24.41
C LYS A 42 0.65 -2.58 -24.63
N ASP A 43 0.17 -1.62 -23.84
CA ASP A 43 0.55 -0.21 -23.91
C ASP A 43 1.80 0.10 -23.06
N ILE A 44 2.19 -0.82 -22.17
CA ILE A 44 3.35 -0.66 -21.28
C ILE A 44 4.62 -1.06 -22.02
N LYS A 45 5.59 -0.14 -22.09
CA LYS A 45 6.87 -0.33 -22.77
C LYS A 45 8.02 0.12 -21.87
N ALA A 46 9.09 -0.67 -21.85
CA ALA A 46 10.34 -0.25 -21.26
C ALA A 46 11.01 0.82 -22.14
N GLY A 47 11.86 1.62 -21.51
CA GLY A 47 12.54 2.71 -22.17
C GLY A 47 13.01 3.77 -21.19
N PRO A 48 13.72 4.81 -21.66
CA PRO A 48 14.06 5.96 -20.85
C PRO A 48 12.82 6.79 -20.49
N ILE A 49 12.93 7.58 -19.42
CA ILE A 49 11.95 8.64 -19.14
C ILE A 49 12.33 9.84 -20.03
N SER A 50 11.50 10.16 -21.01
CA SER A 50 11.75 11.20 -22.02
C SER A 50 10.90 12.46 -21.85
N TRP A 51 10.08 12.52 -20.80
CA TRP A 51 9.22 13.66 -20.50
C TRP A 51 9.71 14.42 -19.27
N HIS A 52 9.15 15.62 -19.10
CA HIS A 52 9.34 16.46 -17.94
C HIS A 52 7.99 16.80 -17.31
N PHE A 53 7.94 16.84 -15.98
CA PHE A 53 6.79 17.28 -15.23
C PHE A 53 7.08 18.62 -14.52
N PRO A 54 6.39 19.70 -14.89
CA PRO A 54 6.58 21.00 -14.23
C PRO A 54 5.96 20.95 -12.83
N LEU A 55 6.82 21.02 -11.81
CA LEU A 55 6.42 21.07 -10.40
C LEU A 55 7.18 22.19 -9.71
N ASP A 56 6.44 23.11 -9.07
CA ASP A 56 7.07 24.09 -8.18
C ASP A 56 7.49 23.40 -6.89
N ARG A 57 8.78 23.07 -6.80
CA ARG A 57 9.38 22.40 -5.66
C ARG A 57 9.47 23.28 -4.42
N ASN A 58 9.36 24.61 -4.57
CA ASN A 58 9.38 25.54 -3.44
C ASN A 58 8.04 25.54 -2.67
N ALA A 59 6.97 25.04 -3.30
CA ALA A 59 5.68 24.83 -2.65
C ALA A 59 5.64 23.62 -1.69
N TYR A 60 6.78 22.95 -1.51
CA TYR A 60 6.92 21.75 -0.69
C TYR A 60 8.02 21.92 0.36
N PRO A 61 7.94 21.19 1.50
CA PRO A 61 8.99 21.19 2.50
C PRO A 61 10.31 20.70 1.92
N SER A 62 11.40 20.93 2.66
CA SER A 62 12.70 20.41 2.25
C SER A 62 12.69 18.87 2.20
N PRO A 63 13.23 18.25 1.14
CA PRO A 63 13.33 16.80 1.06
C PRO A 63 14.11 16.18 2.21
N LEU A 64 13.65 15.02 2.70
CA LEU A 64 14.26 14.27 3.81
C LEU A 64 14.40 15.08 5.12
N LYS A 65 13.58 16.11 5.32
CA LYS A 65 13.48 16.89 6.55
C LYS A 65 12.06 16.83 7.10
N GLN A 66 11.95 16.95 8.43
CA GLN A 66 10.65 17.06 9.11
C GLN A 66 9.83 18.19 8.46
N PRO A 67 8.63 17.91 7.93
CA PRO A 67 7.79 18.93 7.35
C PRO A 67 7.13 19.79 8.44
N PRO A 68 6.78 21.05 8.13
CA PRO A 68 6.14 21.96 9.08
C PRO A 68 4.73 21.49 9.44
N ALA A 69 4.49 21.25 10.72
CA ALA A 69 3.16 20.95 11.25
C ALA A 69 2.29 22.19 11.47
N ASP A 70 2.91 23.37 11.56
CA ASP A 70 2.27 24.68 11.68
C ASP A 70 1.78 25.26 10.34
N HIS A 71 2.00 24.56 9.22
CA HIS A 71 1.54 24.99 7.91
C HIS A 71 0.00 25.05 7.86
N PRO A 72 -0.62 26.12 7.30
CA PRO A 72 -2.09 26.29 7.31
C PRO A 72 -2.87 25.10 6.72
N GLU A 73 -2.34 24.46 5.69
CA GLU A 73 -2.98 23.28 5.12
C GLU A 73 -2.95 22.08 6.06
N VAL A 74 -1.87 21.89 6.83
CA VAL A 74 -1.76 20.81 7.83
C VAL A 74 -2.71 21.09 9.00
N GLN A 75 -2.79 22.35 9.46
CA GLN A 75 -3.73 22.76 10.51
C GLN A 75 -5.19 22.48 10.12
N LYS A 76 -5.57 22.75 8.86
CA LYS A 76 -6.90 22.39 8.34
C LYS A 76 -7.19 20.89 8.38
N VAL A 77 -6.18 20.03 8.18
CA VAL A 77 -6.36 18.59 8.36
C VAL A 77 -6.63 18.28 9.83
N MET A 78 -5.82 18.84 10.74
CA MET A 78 -5.94 18.59 12.17
C MET A 78 -7.28 19.03 12.76
N GLU A 79 -7.89 20.08 12.24
CA GLU A 79 -9.25 20.53 12.59
C GLU A 79 -10.34 19.52 12.21
N GLN A 80 -10.07 18.63 11.26
CA GLN A 80 -11.02 17.64 10.74
C GLN A 80 -10.83 16.25 11.36
N LEU A 81 -9.75 16.04 12.12
CA LEU A 81 -9.51 14.78 12.81
C LEU A 81 -10.27 14.75 14.15
N ASP A 82 -10.87 13.60 14.44
CA ASP A 82 -11.43 13.29 15.74
C ASP A 82 -10.33 12.80 16.69
N TRP A 83 -9.76 13.75 17.43
CA TRP A 83 -8.72 13.48 18.42
C TRP A 83 -9.21 12.64 19.61
N THR A 84 -10.52 12.51 19.83
CA THR A 84 -11.06 11.66 20.89
C THR A 84 -10.88 10.17 20.57
N GLN A 85 -10.76 9.83 19.29
CA GLN A 85 -10.43 8.48 18.85
C GLN A 85 -8.94 8.19 18.90
N VAL A 86 -8.05 9.18 18.96
CA VAL A 86 -6.59 8.94 18.97
C VAL A 86 -6.12 8.58 20.38
N PRO A 87 -5.57 7.36 20.63
CA PRO A 87 -5.05 7.00 21.95
C PRO A 87 -3.98 7.99 22.43
N SER A 88 -4.06 8.35 23.71
CA SER A 88 -3.12 9.27 24.38
C SER A 88 -1.78 8.59 24.72
N ILE A 89 -1.09 8.10 23.69
CA ILE A 89 0.24 7.48 23.79
C ILE A 89 1.31 8.58 23.69
N LYS A 90 2.26 8.60 24.62
CA LYS A 90 3.33 9.61 24.61
C LYS A 90 4.36 9.30 23.53
N PRO A 91 4.86 10.32 22.80
CA PRO A 91 5.96 10.11 21.86
C PRO A 91 7.17 9.44 22.51
N ARG A 92 7.75 8.48 21.80
CA ARG A 92 8.94 7.75 22.23
C ARG A 92 10.17 8.64 22.20
N LYS A 93 11.16 8.28 23.02
CA LYS A 93 12.47 8.93 23.00
C LYS A 93 13.39 8.21 22.04
N ILE A 94 14.18 8.97 21.31
CA ILE A 94 15.26 8.45 20.46
C ILE A 94 16.58 8.98 21.02
N THR A 95 17.59 8.11 21.12
CA THR A 95 18.97 8.50 21.42
C THR A 95 19.88 7.84 20.40
N ASN A 96 20.66 8.63 19.65
CA ASN A 96 21.55 8.13 18.59
C ASN A 96 20.82 7.16 17.62
N TRP A 97 19.67 7.57 17.09
CA TRP A 97 18.81 6.79 16.18
C TRP A 97 18.21 5.51 16.76
N THR A 98 18.41 5.26 18.05
CA THR A 98 17.87 4.08 18.75
C THR A 98 16.65 4.49 19.57
N LEU A 99 15.52 3.80 19.37
CA LEU A 99 14.31 3.95 20.17
C LEU A 99 14.57 3.47 21.61
N ASP A 100 14.20 4.29 22.59
CA ASP A 100 14.28 3.91 24.00
C ASP A 100 13.13 2.98 24.37
N ILE A 101 13.44 1.69 24.47
CA ILE A 101 12.51 0.63 24.85
C ILE A 101 12.52 0.33 26.36
N LYS A 102 13.44 0.91 27.14
CA LYS A 102 13.75 0.42 28.50
C LYS A 102 12.59 0.52 29.49
N SER A 103 11.73 1.51 29.29
CA SER A 103 10.57 1.77 30.15
C SER A 103 9.25 1.24 29.59
N TYR A 104 9.29 0.60 28.41
CA TYR A 104 8.09 0.07 27.79
C TYR A 104 7.68 -1.25 28.44
N ASP A 105 6.39 -1.41 28.76
CA ASP A 105 5.84 -2.65 29.29
C ASP A 105 5.65 -3.67 28.15
N VAL A 106 6.74 -4.32 27.75
CA VAL A 106 6.76 -5.33 26.67
C VAL A 106 5.80 -6.48 26.96
N LYS A 107 5.57 -6.80 28.23
CA LYS A 107 4.74 -7.96 28.63
C LYS A 107 3.27 -7.71 28.33
N HIS A 108 2.77 -6.51 28.60
CA HIS A 108 1.36 -6.17 28.41
C HIS A 108 1.09 -5.40 27.12
N ASP A 109 2.12 -4.78 26.53
CA ASP A 109 2.05 -4.11 25.23
C ASP A 109 0.87 -3.11 25.14
N PRO A 110 0.80 -2.13 26.07
CA PRO A 110 -0.39 -1.27 26.20
C PRO A 110 -0.69 -0.45 24.95
N ASP A 111 0.31 -0.24 24.10
CA ASP A 111 0.27 0.67 22.95
C ASP A 111 0.18 -0.07 21.60
N CYS A 112 0.19 -1.41 21.61
CA CYS A 112 0.40 -2.25 20.42
C CYS A 112 1.60 -1.77 19.59
N TRP A 113 2.78 -1.73 20.20
CA TRP A 113 3.95 -1.10 19.57
C TRP A 113 4.75 -2.11 18.76
N TRP A 114 4.72 -1.98 17.44
CA TRP A 114 5.35 -2.95 16.54
C TRP A 114 6.86 -3.07 16.76
N SER A 115 7.60 -1.97 16.95
CA SER A 115 9.07 -2.06 17.13
C SER A 115 9.49 -2.74 18.44
N SER A 116 8.58 -2.91 19.40
CA SER A 116 8.87 -3.64 20.64
C SER A 116 8.31 -5.06 20.66
N THR A 117 7.07 -5.25 20.20
CA THR A 117 6.33 -6.52 20.39
C THR A 117 5.89 -7.13 19.07
N THR A 118 6.17 -6.47 17.94
CA THR A 118 5.66 -6.78 16.59
C THR A 118 4.14 -6.85 16.53
N CYS A 119 3.46 -6.15 17.44
CA CYS A 119 2.00 -6.11 17.51
C CYS A 119 1.41 -5.56 16.22
N LYS A 120 0.47 -6.32 15.65
CA LYS A 120 -0.25 -6.04 14.38
C LYS A 120 -1.76 -5.91 14.58
N GLN A 121 -2.23 -6.11 15.81
CA GLN A 121 -3.65 -6.07 16.17
C GLN A 121 -3.88 -4.92 17.14
N PRO A 122 -4.43 -3.79 16.67
CA PRO A 122 -4.71 -2.65 17.53
C PRO A 122 -5.54 -3.03 18.76
N LYS A 123 -5.26 -2.38 19.89
CA LYS A 123 -6.01 -2.54 21.14
C LYS A 123 -7.35 -1.80 21.10
N VAL A 124 -7.45 -0.75 20.28
CA VAL A 124 -8.71 -0.08 20.00
C VAL A 124 -9.55 -0.89 19.01
N SER A 125 -10.83 -1.11 19.33
CA SER A 125 -11.69 -2.06 18.61
C SER A 125 -12.16 -1.58 17.23
N TYR A 126 -12.14 -0.28 16.96
CA TYR A 126 -12.61 0.29 15.70
C TYR A 126 -11.54 0.30 14.61
N LEU A 127 -10.28 0.00 14.94
CA LEU A 127 -9.21 -0.12 13.95
C LEU A 127 -9.08 -1.57 13.48
N PRO A 128 -8.93 -1.81 12.16
CA PRO A 128 -8.66 -3.15 11.68
C PRO A 128 -7.24 -3.60 12.04
N LYS A 129 -7.01 -4.91 11.97
CA LYS A 129 -5.67 -5.49 11.98
C LYS A 129 -4.81 -4.90 10.85
N ASP A 130 -3.53 -4.71 11.13
CA ASP A 130 -2.57 -4.34 10.09
C ASP A 130 -2.51 -5.43 9.02
N ILE A 131 -2.22 -5.03 7.78
CA ILE A 131 -1.92 -5.95 6.69
C ILE A 131 -0.44 -6.31 6.77
N TYR A 132 -0.08 -7.59 6.86
CA TYR A 132 1.33 -8.01 6.92
C TYR A 132 1.61 -9.36 6.25
N THR A 133 0.59 -10.02 5.71
CA THR A 133 0.69 -11.28 4.94
C THR A 133 -0.28 -11.22 3.75
N CYS A 134 -0.03 -12.05 2.75
CA CYS A 134 -1.06 -12.41 1.78
C CYS A 134 -1.92 -13.56 2.34
N PRO A 135 -3.22 -13.66 2.06
CA PRO A 135 -4.08 -14.71 2.64
C PRO A 135 -3.70 -16.12 2.17
N ASP A 136 -3.37 -16.26 0.88
CA ASP A 136 -3.23 -17.56 0.25
C ASP A 136 -1.78 -18.10 0.30
N PRO A 137 -1.56 -19.33 0.79
CA PRO A 137 -0.25 -19.97 0.77
C PRO A 137 0.40 -20.02 -0.62
N GLY A 138 1.70 -19.77 -0.67
CA GLY A 138 2.46 -19.73 -1.92
C GLY A 138 2.26 -18.49 -2.78
N VAL A 139 1.52 -17.49 -2.29
CA VAL A 139 1.46 -16.15 -2.91
C VAL A 139 2.54 -15.24 -2.32
N TRP A 140 3.19 -14.47 -3.18
CA TRP A 140 4.22 -13.50 -2.81
C TRP A 140 3.76 -12.09 -3.17
N GLY A 141 3.43 -11.29 -2.15
CA GLY A 141 3.05 -9.89 -2.26
C GLY A 141 4.26 -9.01 -2.55
N LEU A 142 4.65 -8.91 -3.83
CA LEU A 142 5.81 -8.17 -4.28
C LEU A 142 5.65 -6.68 -3.98
N ASN A 143 6.63 -6.12 -3.28
CA ASN A 143 6.61 -4.74 -2.89
C ASN A 143 8.01 -4.18 -2.61
N TYR A 144 8.16 -2.86 -2.67
CA TYR A 144 9.43 -2.17 -2.42
C TYR A 144 9.22 -0.82 -1.73
N ASP A 145 10.09 -0.51 -0.78
CA ASP A 145 10.09 0.74 -0.01
C ASP A 145 11.08 1.77 -0.56
N ASP A 146 10.96 2.99 -0.03
CA ASP A 146 11.87 4.14 -0.19
C ASP A 146 11.97 4.75 -1.60
N GLY A 147 11.16 4.29 -2.53
CA GLY A 147 11.04 4.86 -3.86
C GLY A 147 10.37 6.25 -3.89
N PRO A 148 10.26 6.86 -5.07
CA PRO A 148 11.02 6.53 -6.27
C PRO A 148 12.48 6.98 -6.10
N PHE A 149 13.42 6.11 -6.46
CA PHE A 149 14.84 6.39 -6.27
C PHE A 149 15.50 7.10 -7.46
N LYS A 150 16.35 8.09 -7.17
CA LYS A 150 17.33 8.61 -8.11
C LYS A 150 18.60 9.03 -7.37
N ILE A 151 19.70 8.32 -7.61
CA ILE A 151 21.03 8.74 -7.15
C ILE A 151 21.34 10.06 -7.83
N ARG A 152 21.54 11.12 -7.04
CA ARG A 152 22.21 12.33 -7.52
C ARG A 152 23.60 11.90 -7.96
N VAL A 153 23.80 11.87 -9.28
CA VAL A 153 24.99 11.45 -10.04
C VAL A 153 26.29 11.80 -9.30
N ALA A 154 26.76 10.92 -8.42
CA ALA A 154 28.09 11.04 -7.82
C ALA A 154 29.15 10.54 -8.82
N ASN A 155 28.78 9.58 -9.68
CA ASN A 155 29.63 9.02 -10.72
C ASN A 155 28.79 8.64 -11.97
N HIS A 156 29.34 8.85 -13.16
CA HIS A 156 28.73 8.42 -14.43
C HIS A 156 28.51 6.89 -14.51
N LYS A 157 29.29 6.11 -13.76
CA LYS A 157 29.10 4.66 -13.65
C LYS A 157 27.77 4.29 -12.97
N ASP A 158 27.18 5.19 -12.19
CA ASP A 158 25.93 4.96 -11.45
C ASP A 158 24.67 5.39 -12.24
N LYS A 159 24.84 6.03 -13.41
CA LYS A 159 23.74 6.43 -14.31
C LYS A 159 22.80 5.30 -14.77
N PRO A 160 23.27 4.07 -15.09
CA PRO A 160 22.36 2.98 -15.45
C PRO A 160 21.56 2.45 -14.26
N TYR A 161 21.80 2.94 -13.04
CA TYR A 161 21.11 2.53 -11.81
C TYR A 161 20.00 3.52 -11.39
N GLU A 162 19.80 4.58 -12.17
CA GLU A 162 18.66 5.49 -12.04
C GLU A 162 17.37 4.77 -12.45
N GLN A 163 16.23 5.09 -11.82
CA GLN A 163 14.95 4.82 -12.47
C GLN A 163 14.99 5.46 -13.87
N PRO A 164 14.71 4.71 -14.94
CA PRO A 164 13.77 3.59 -14.97
C PRO A 164 14.41 2.18 -15.05
N ARG A 165 15.68 1.94 -14.66
CA ARG A 165 16.30 0.59 -14.79
C ARG A 165 15.42 -0.49 -14.17
N PHE A 166 15.03 -0.32 -12.91
CA PHE A 166 14.30 -1.36 -12.21
C PHE A 166 12.94 -1.59 -12.85
N TYR A 167 12.21 -0.53 -13.21
CA TYR A 167 10.94 -0.65 -13.92
C TYR A 167 11.10 -1.29 -15.31
N ASN A 168 12.16 -0.97 -16.05
CA ASN A 168 12.47 -1.63 -17.32
C ASN A 168 12.75 -3.12 -17.14
N TYR A 169 13.48 -3.49 -16.08
CA TYR A 169 13.69 -4.90 -15.73
C TYR A 169 12.37 -5.62 -15.44
N LEU A 170 11.48 -5.00 -14.65
CA LEU A 170 10.17 -5.59 -14.33
C LEU A 170 9.32 -5.84 -15.58
N ILE A 171 9.38 -4.93 -16.55
CA ILE A 171 8.71 -5.04 -17.85
C ILE A 171 9.35 -6.14 -18.72
N GLU A 172 10.65 -6.02 -19.01
CA GLU A 172 11.33 -6.79 -20.05
C GLU A 172 11.79 -8.17 -19.59
N LYS A 173 12.22 -8.29 -18.33
CA LYS A 173 12.89 -9.47 -17.80
C LYS A 173 12.01 -10.24 -16.81
N ALA A 174 11.14 -9.54 -16.08
CA ALA A 174 10.24 -10.16 -15.11
C ALA A 174 8.80 -10.37 -15.63
N LYS A 175 8.61 -10.47 -16.95
CA LYS A 175 7.29 -10.78 -17.56
C LYS A 175 6.20 -9.76 -17.18
N GLN A 176 6.48 -8.46 -17.31
CA GLN A 176 5.53 -7.38 -16.97
C GLN A 176 5.09 -7.39 -15.49
N GLN A 177 5.95 -7.90 -14.59
CA GLN A 177 5.65 -7.98 -13.16
C GLN A 177 5.26 -6.61 -12.59
N LYS A 178 4.17 -6.58 -11.82
CA LYS A 178 3.76 -5.41 -11.04
C LYS A 178 4.13 -5.62 -9.57
N ALA A 179 4.24 -4.51 -8.86
CA ALA A 179 4.61 -4.45 -7.45
C ALA A 179 3.79 -3.37 -6.75
N THR A 180 3.70 -3.47 -5.41
CA THR A 180 3.27 -2.36 -4.56
C THR A 180 4.50 -1.54 -4.14
N LEU A 181 4.50 -0.23 -4.37
CA LEU A 181 5.64 0.63 -4.12
C LEU A 181 5.28 1.63 -3.03
N PHE A 182 6.01 1.63 -1.92
CA PHE A 182 5.81 2.58 -0.81
C PHE A 182 6.75 3.75 -1.00
N PHE A 183 6.18 4.89 -1.42
CA PHE A 183 6.96 6.06 -1.80
C PHE A 183 7.10 7.08 -0.67
N VAL A 184 8.34 7.52 -0.47
CA VAL A 184 8.65 8.67 0.38
C VAL A 184 8.20 9.94 -0.36
N GLY A 185 7.35 10.75 0.26
CA GLY A 185 6.72 11.90 -0.40
C GLY A 185 7.72 12.91 -0.94
N SER A 186 8.82 13.16 -0.22
CA SER A 186 9.87 14.04 -0.73
C SER A 186 10.64 13.47 -1.92
N ASN A 187 10.68 12.14 -2.10
CA ASN A 187 11.23 11.52 -3.30
C ASN A 187 10.28 11.71 -4.49
N VAL A 188 8.95 11.65 -4.27
CA VAL A 188 7.94 11.96 -5.31
C VAL A 188 8.12 13.38 -5.85
N VAL A 189 8.33 14.38 -4.99
CA VAL A 189 8.61 15.77 -5.43
C VAL A 189 9.98 15.91 -6.07
N SER A 190 10.97 15.16 -5.60
CA SER A 190 12.33 15.20 -6.14
C SER A 190 12.42 14.59 -7.54
N PHE A 191 11.64 13.52 -7.77
CA PHE A 191 11.70 12.66 -8.96
C PHE A 191 10.29 12.33 -9.51
N PRO A 192 9.50 13.36 -9.86
CA PRO A 192 8.09 13.17 -10.21
C PRO A 192 7.91 12.31 -11.45
N GLU A 193 8.79 12.40 -12.44
CA GLU A 193 8.69 11.60 -13.65
C GLU A 193 8.95 10.10 -13.40
N ALA A 194 9.77 9.75 -12.41
CA ALA A 194 9.97 8.37 -11.99
C ALA A 194 8.73 7.83 -11.25
N ALA A 195 8.09 8.65 -10.41
CA ALA A 195 6.81 8.29 -9.79
C ALA A 195 5.73 8.06 -10.86
N GLN A 196 5.64 8.96 -11.84
CA GLN A 196 4.70 8.84 -12.96
C GLN A 196 4.96 7.59 -13.78
N ARG A 197 6.24 7.30 -14.05
CA ARG A 197 6.63 6.08 -14.75
C ARG A 197 6.12 4.84 -14.01
N ALA A 198 6.28 4.76 -12.69
CA ALA A 198 5.80 3.64 -11.91
C ALA A 198 4.28 3.44 -12.03
N LEU A 199 3.50 4.52 -11.92
CA LEU A 199 2.05 4.45 -12.07
C LEU A 199 1.62 4.08 -13.50
N ASN A 200 2.28 4.64 -14.51
CA ASN A 200 2.05 4.34 -15.93
C ASN A 200 2.42 2.91 -16.32
N ASP A 201 3.34 2.29 -15.58
CA ASP A 201 3.70 0.89 -15.73
C ASP A 201 2.72 -0.02 -14.97
N GLY A 202 1.70 0.53 -14.29
CA GLY A 202 0.65 -0.24 -13.62
C GLY A 202 1.04 -0.76 -12.24
N HIS A 203 2.07 -0.21 -11.60
CA HIS A 203 2.37 -0.50 -10.21
C HIS A 203 1.31 0.11 -9.28
N THR A 204 1.17 -0.44 -8.06
CA THR A 204 0.36 0.16 -7.00
C THR A 204 1.24 1.08 -6.16
N ILE A 205 0.79 2.30 -5.85
CA ILE A 205 1.56 3.30 -5.12
C ILE A 205 0.96 3.53 -3.73
N CYS A 206 1.77 3.38 -2.69
CA CYS A 206 1.39 3.60 -1.30
C CYS A 206 2.25 4.70 -0.67
N SER A 207 1.77 5.28 0.42
CA SER A 207 2.49 6.30 1.18
C SER A 207 3.60 5.69 2.05
N HIS A 208 4.75 6.34 2.13
CA HIS A 208 5.83 5.99 3.04
C HIS A 208 6.35 7.21 3.82
N THR A 209 5.43 8.08 4.25
CA THR A 209 5.72 9.35 4.96
C THR A 209 6.52 10.34 4.13
N TRP A 210 6.74 11.56 4.64
CA TRP A 210 7.38 12.64 3.89
C TRP A 210 8.91 12.50 3.91
N SER A 211 9.47 12.25 5.09
CA SER A 211 10.91 12.26 5.34
C SER A 211 11.45 11.00 6.01
N HIS A 212 10.70 9.90 6.01
CA HIS A 212 11.11 8.61 6.56
C HIS A 212 11.57 8.65 8.05
N PRO A 213 10.79 9.23 8.99
CA PRO A 213 11.17 9.27 10.41
C PRO A 213 10.70 8.02 11.18
N GLN A 214 11.30 7.78 12.36
CA GLN A 214 10.71 6.88 13.38
C GLN A 214 9.43 7.52 13.93
N MET A 215 8.28 7.04 13.46
CA MET A 215 6.98 7.71 13.66
C MET A 215 6.54 7.78 15.11
N THR A 216 6.85 6.78 15.95
CA THR A 216 6.39 6.74 17.34
C THR A 216 7.06 7.79 18.22
N ALA A 217 8.18 8.36 17.76
CA ALA A 217 8.85 9.46 18.43
C ALA A 217 8.30 10.85 18.07
N LEU A 218 7.43 10.94 17.08
CA LEU A 218 6.84 12.21 16.64
C LEU A 218 5.64 12.62 17.49
N SER A 219 5.39 13.93 17.58
CA SER A 219 4.12 14.47 18.06
C SER A 219 2.96 14.07 17.13
N ASN A 220 1.72 14.28 17.56
CA ASN A 220 0.57 13.97 16.70
C ASN A 220 0.54 14.86 15.47
N GLU A 221 0.85 16.14 15.66
CA GLU A 221 0.89 17.19 14.66
C GLU A 221 1.96 16.89 13.61
N ASP A 222 3.14 16.43 14.06
CA ASP A 222 4.23 15.99 13.19
C ASP A 222 3.86 14.74 12.38
N VAL A 223 3.12 13.79 12.96
CA VAL A 223 2.60 12.61 12.23
C VAL A 223 1.63 13.06 11.13
N VAL A 224 0.70 13.97 11.43
CA VAL A 224 -0.24 14.52 10.44
C VAL A 224 0.52 15.22 9.32
N ALA A 225 1.56 16.01 9.65
CA ALA A 225 2.40 16.67 8.65
C ALA A 225 3.09 15.66 7.72
N GLN A 226 3.67 14.58 8.27
CA GLN A 226 4.30 13.52 7.48
C GLN A 226 3.34 12.90 6.47
N PHE A 227 2.09 12.63 6.89
CA PHE A 227 1.09 12.05 6.00
C PHE A 227 0.53 13.04 4.99
N TYR A 228 0.21 14.26 5.43
CA TYR A 228 -0.38 15.28 4.57
C TYR A 228 0.52 15.61 3.38
N TRP A 229 1.79 15.93 3.64
CA TRP A 229 2.71 16.35 2.59
C TRP A 229 2.99 15.23 1.57
N THR A 230 3.02 13.98 2.02
CA THR A 230 3.13 12.83 1.10
C THR A 230 1.89 12.62 0.26
N GLN A 231 0.70 12.69 0.86
CA GLN A 231 -0.55 12.58 0.11
C GLN A 231 -0.70 13.72 -0.89
N LYS A 232 -0.38 14.97 -0.51
CA LYS A 232 -0.37 16.13 -1.42
C LYS A 232 0.56 15.91 -2.61
N ALA A 233 1.80 15.48 -2.36
CA ALA A 233 2.77 15.21 -3.41
C ALA A 233 2.32 14.10 -4.37
N ILE A 234 1.84 12.98 -3.84
CA ILE A 234 1.32 11.87 -4.63
C ILE A 234 0.11 12.34 -5.46
N LYS A 235 -0.85 13.04 -4.84
CA LYS A 235 -2.02 13.55 -5.54
C LYS A 235 -1.66 14.51 -6.67
N GLN A 236 -0.74 15.45 -6.42
CA GLN A 236 -0.36 16.44 -7.43
C GLN A 236 0.46 15.84 -8.57
N VAL A 237 1.34 14.88 -8.29
CA VAL A 237 2.23 14.29 -9.30
C VAL A 237 1.57 13.16 -10.08
N LEU A 238 0.66 12.42 -9.44
CA LEU A 238 0.10 11.17 -9.96
C LEU A 238 -1.42 11.18 -10.13
N GLY A 239 -2.14 12.14 -9.55
CA GLY A 239 -3.59 12.25 -9.64
C GLY A 239 -4.38 11.32 -8.70
N ILE A 240 -3.68 10.47 -7.94
CA ILE A 240 -4.25 9.43 -7.07
C ILE A 240 -4.12 9.77 -5.57
N THR A 241 -4.97 9.19 -4.75
CA THR A 241 -4.94 9.29 -3.28
C THR A 241 -4.84 7.89 -2.66
N PRO A 242 -3.66 7.47 -2.17
CA PRO A 242 -3.48 6.13 -1.61
C PRO A 242 -4.33 5.85 -0.37
N LYS A 243 -4.89 4.64 -0.31
CA LYS A 243 -5.52 4.05 0.89
C LYS A 243 -4.56 3.18 1.71
N CYS A 244 -3.29 3.16 1.34
CA CYS A 244 -2.27 2.32 1.95
C CYS A 244 -1.05 3.16 2.33
N TRP A 245 -0.47 2.83 3.48
CA TRP A 245 0.82 3.35 3.90
C TRP A 245 1.64 2.28 4.61
N ARG A 246 2.95 2.47 4.69
CA ARG A 246 3.85 1.67 5.52
C ARG A 246 4.67 2.57 6.43
N PRO A 247 4.83 2.23 7.72
CA PRO A 247 5.69 2.97 8.63
C PRO A 247 7.17 2.72 8.32
N PRO A 248 7.98 3.78 8.15
CA PRO A 248 9.44 3.69 8.20
C PRO A 248 9.90 2.88 9.42
N TYR A 249 10.89 1.99 9.23
CA TYR A 249 11.42 1.10 10.28
C TYR A 249 10.40 0.13 10.90
N GLY A 250 9.18 0.04 10.35
CA GLY A 250 8.07 -0.68 10.99
C GLY A 250 7.54 0.03 12.24
N ASP A 251 8.00 1.26 12.53
CA ASP A 251 7.73 1.93 13.79
C ASP A 251 6.32 2.53 13.83
N VAL A 252 5.40 1.81 14.47
CA VAL A 252 3.98 2.18 14.58
C VAL A 252 3.39 1.70 15.92
N ASP A 253 2.52 2.53 16.48
CA ASP A 253 1.67 2.25 17.65
C ASP A 253 0.21 2.62 17.35
N ASP A 254 -0.71 2.34 18.27
CA ASP A 254 -2.15 2.60 18.03
C ASP A 254 -2.50 4.07 17.83
N ARG A 255 -1.67 4.99 18.34
CA ARG A 255 -1.83 6.43 18.10
C ARG A 255 -1.59 6.77 16.64
N ILE A 256 -0.51 6.26 16.06
CA ILE A 256 -0.22 6.49 14.64
C ILE A 256 -1.22 5.76 13.75
N ARG A 257 -1.62 4.53 14.09
CA ARG A 257 -2.66 3.80 13.32
C ARG A 257 -3.98 4.56 13.32
N ALA A 258 -4.39 5.12 14.46
CA ALA A 258 -5.60 5.94 14.55
C ALA A 258 -5.52 7.16 13.64
N ILE A 259 -4.40 7.89 13.64
CA ILE A 259 -4.21 9.06 12.77
C ILE A 259 -4.23 8.64 11.30
N ALA A 260 -3.49 7.60 10.91
CA ALA A 260 -3.46 7.11 9.54
C ALA A 260 -4.85 6.64 9.05
N TRP A 261 -5.61 5.96 9.92
CA TRP A 261 -6.97 5.50 9.62
C TRP A 261 -7.90 6.67 9.33
N GLN A 262 -7.89 7.70 10.17
CA GLN A 262 -8.69 8.91 9.94
C GLN A 262 -8.23 9.70 8.70
N MET A 263 -6.94 9.61 8.36
CA MET A 263 -6.39 10.16 7.12
C MET A 263 -6.61 9.27 5.89
N GLY A 264 -7.48 8.25 6.00
CA GLY A 264 -7.94 7.44 4.88
C GLY A 264 -6.96 6.34 4.43
N MET A 265 -5.98 5.98 5.27
CA MET A 265 -4.97 4.96 4.96
C MET A 265 -4.99 3.77 5.92
N ARG A 266 -4.76 2.56 5.41
CA ARG A 266 -4.48 1.34 6.16
C ARG A 266 -2.98 1.12 6.33
N THR A 267 -2.59 0.58 7.47
CA THR A 267 -1.19 0.25 7.79
C THR A 267 -0.79 -1.09 7.19
N TYR A 268 0.28 -1.08 6.41
CA TYR A 268 0.90 -2.25 5.81
C TYR A 268 2.27 -2.47 6.43
N LEU A 269 2.53 -3.69 6.88
CA LEU A 269 3.77 -4.19 7.45
C LEU A 269 4.24 -5.37 6.59
N TRP A 270 5.04 -6.26 7.17
CA TRP A 270 5.58 -7.46 6.54
C TRP A 270 5.68 -8.59 7.57
N ASP A 271 5.79 -9.82 7.08
CA ASP A 271 6.11 -11.01 7.86
C ASP A 271 7.51 -11.55 7.59
N GLN A 272 8.10 -11.17 6.44
CA GLN A 272 9.45 -11.56 6.04
C GLN A 272 10.31 -10.32 5.75
N ASP A 273 11.55 -10.29 6.23
CA ASP A 273 12.49 -9.19 6.01
C ASP A 273 13.72 -9.70 5.26
N SER A 274 13.98 -9.13 4.08
CA SER A 274 15.15 -9.51 3.26
C SER A 274 16.47 -9.04 3.87
N ASN A 275 16.41 -8.05 4.76
CA ASN A 275 17.57 -7.34 5.31
C ASN A 275 18.49 -6.72 4.24
N ASP A 276 17.96 -6.48 3.04
CA ASP A 276 18.68 -5.89 1.91
C ASP A 276 19.21 -4.48 2.24
N TRP A 277 18.46 -3.71 3.04
CA TRP A 277 18.81 -2.39 3.58
C TRP A 277 20.08 -2.35 4.43
N ASN A 278 20.60 -3.50 4.87
CA ASN A 278 21.81 -3.59 5.68
C ASN A 278 23.03 -3.99 4.84
N MET A 279 22.93 -4.00 3.51
CA MET A 279 24.08 -4.25 2.63
C MET A 279 24.97 -3.02 2.43
N PRO A 280 26.26 -3.18 2.10
CA PRO A 280 27.09 -2.09 1.63
C PRO A 280 26.45 -1.33 0.46
N GLY A 281 26.57 0.00 0.46
CA GLY A 281 26.03 0.86 -0.61
C GLY A 281 24.53 1.16 -0.49
N THR A 282 23.91 0.82 0.62
CA THR A 282 22.52 1.17 0.96
C THR A 282 22.46 2.33 1.97
N ALA A 283 21.26 2.74 2.38
CA ALA A 283 21.06 3.77 3.40
C ALA A 283 21.36 3.28 4.84
N GLY A 284 21.39 1.96 5.06
CA GLY A 284 21.68 1.37 6.36
C GLY A 284 23.17 1.31 6.70
N PRO A 285 23.54 0.65 7.81
CA PRO A 285 24.91 0.62 8.30
C PRO A 285 25.85 -0.33 7.50
N GLY A 286 25.33 -1.05 6.50
CA GLY A 286 26.14 -1.87 5.60
C GLY A 286 26.82 -3.07 6.24
N LYS A 287 26.20 -3.69 7.27
CA LYS A 287 26.80 -4.78 8.06
C LYS A 287 26.66 -6.16 7.41
N TYR A 288 25.75 -6.36 6.47
CA TYR A 288 25.47 -7.67 5.86
C TYR A 288 26.08 -7.78 4.48
N THR A 289 26.80 -8.87 4.20
CA THR A 289 27.27 -9.16 2.84
C THR A 289 26.10 -9.59 1.95
N PRO A 290 26.24 -9.50 0.61
CA PRO A 290 25.24 -10.06 -0.30
C PRO A 290 24.90 -11.54 -0.01
N ASP A 291 25.89 -12.36 0.37
CA ASP A 291 25.68 -13.78 0.71
C ASP A 291 24.79 -13.97 1.95
N VAL A 292 24.85 -13.07 2.94
CA VAL A 292 23.95 -13.10 4.10
C VAL A 292 22.52 -12.82 3.65
N VAL A 293 22.33 -11.83 2.77
CA VAL A 293 21.02 -11.50 2.22
C VAL A 293 20.46 -12.61 1.34
N ASP A 294 21.32 -13.24 0.51
CA ASP A 294 20.97 -14.44 -0.25
C ASP A 294 20.44 -15.57 0.64
N GLY A 295 21.01 -15.74 1.82
CA GLY A 295 20.57 -16.74 2.80
C GLY A 295 19.12 -16.57 3.23
N TYR A 296 18.61 -15.34 3.34
CA TYR A 296 17.20 -15.09 3.67
C TYR A 296 16.27 -15.53 2.53
N PHE A 297 16.58 -15.13 1.29
CA PHE A 297 15.79 -15.55 0.13
C PHE A 297 15.83 -17.06 -0.11
N GLN A 298 17.01 -17.67 0.02
CA GLN A 298 17.19 -19.11 -0.14
C GLN A 298 16.34 -19.88 0.88
N LYS A 299 16.32 -19.43 2.14
CA LYS A 299 15.49 -20.03 3.19
C LYS A 299 14.00 -20.04 2.83
N TRP A 300 13.47 -18.94 2.30
CA TRP A 300 12.06 -18.86 1.90
C TRP A 300 11.75 -19.78 0.71
N VAL A 301 12.62 -19.78 -0.29
CA VAL A 301 12.48 -20.65 -1.48
C VAL A 301 12.52 -22.12 -1.09
N ASP A 302 13.45 -22.51 -0.23
CA ASP A 302 13.58 -23.89 0.23
C ASP A 302 12.38 -24.34 1.08
N ALA A 303 11.92 -23.49 2.01
CA ALA A 303 10.72 -23.77 2.79
C ALA A 303 9.51 -24.02 1.90
N ARG A 304 9.31 -23.20 0.86
CA ARG A 304 8.20 -23.38 -0.09
C ARG A 304 8.33 -24.67 -0.90
N ARG A 305 9.53 -24.96 -1.43
CA ARG A 305 9.79 -26.19 -2.22
C ARG A 305 9.66 -27.46 -1.40
N GLN A 306 9.99 -27.40 -0.11
CA GLN A 306 9.87 -28.52 0.82
C GLN A 306 8.46 -28.65 1.41
N ASN A 307 7.50 -27.81 0.97
CA ASN A 307 6.13 -27.81 1.48
C ASN A 307 6.07 -27.55 3.00
N LEU A 308 6.96 -26.68 3.50
CA LEU A 308 7.01 -26.21 4.89
C LEU A 308 6.40 -24.81 5.06
N ASP A 309 6.14 -24.11 3.96
CA ASP A 309 5.51 -22.79 3.91
C ASP A 309 4.09 -22.91 3.33
N ASN A 310 3.11 -23.13 4.21
CA ASN A 310 1.73 -23.49 3.84
C ASN A 310 0.63 -22.79 4.66
N GLU A 311 0.98 -21.87 5.55
CA GLU A 311 -0.02 -21.24 6.43
C GLU A 311 -0.70 -20.05 5.74
N HIS A 312 0.06 -19.24 5.02
CA HIS A 312 -0.40 -18.03 4.33
C HIS A 312 0.64 -17.63 3.27
N GLY A 313 0.36 -16.60 2.48
CA GLY A 313 1.34 -15.98 1.58
C GLY A 313 2.14 -14.88 2.29
N HIS A 314 3.17 -14.37 1.64
CA HIS A 314 4.12 -13.44 2.27
C HIS A 314 3.97 -12.00 1.75
N ILE A 315 4.22 -11.05 2.64
CA ILE A 315 4.55 -9.66 2.30
C ILE A 315 5.95 -9.40 2.86
N THR A 316 6.86 -8.99 1.99
CA THR A 316 8.27 -8.82 2.32
C THR A 316 8.65 -7.37 2.58
N LEU A 317 9.71 -7.15 3.35
CA LEU A 317 10.44 -5.90 3.37
C LEU A 317 11.63 -5.98 2.40
N GLU A 318 11.58 -5.16 1.35
CA GLU A 318 12.58 -4.99 0.30
C GLU A 318 12.60 -3.51 -0.10
N HIS A 319 13.70 -3.02 -0.70
CA HIS A 319 13.87 -1.60 -1.00
C HIS A 319 14.33 -1.38 -2.45
N GLU A 320 13.83 -0.32 -3.11
CA GLU A 320 14.29 0.08 -4.45
C GLU A 320 15.20 1.34 -4.43
N ASN A 321 15.78 1.64 -3.27
CA ASN A 321 16.49 2.89 -2.98
C ASN A 321 18.02 2.85 -3.15
N SER A 322 18.57 1.81 -3.77
CA SER A 322 20.00 1.70 -4.00
C SER A 322 20.30 0.73 -5.15
N ASN A 323 21.52 0.81 -5.68
CA ASN A 323 22.01 -0.22 -6.59
C ASN A 323 22.01 -1.61 -5.93
N SER A 324 22.52 -1.71 -4.71
CA SER A 324 22.68 -2.99 -4.02
C SER A 324 21.33 -3.72 -3.85
N THR A 325 20.29 -2.99 -3.46
CA THR A 325 18.95 -3.56 -3.25
C THR A 325 18.26 -3.89 -4.58
N VAL A 326 18.36 -3.03 -5.60
CA VAL A 326 17.85 -3.32 -6.96
C VAL A 326 18.55 -4.55 -7.57
N ALA A 327 19.87 -4.66 -7.44
CA ALA A 327 20.61 -5.83 -7.92
C ALA A 327 20.19 -7.12 -7.22
N MET A 328 19.86 -7.05 -5.93
CA MET A 328 19.33 -8.18 -5.17
C MET A 328 17.94 -8.59 -5.66
N ALA A 329 17.05 -7.62 -5.88
CA ALA A 329 15.72 -7.86 -6.45
C ALA A 329 15.82 -8.50 -7.85
N GLU A 330 16.68 -7.97 -8.73
CA GLU A 330 16.88 -8.53 -10.09
C GLU A 330 17.45 -9.95 -10.09
N LYS A 331 18.24 -10.31 -9.07
CA LYS A 331 18.79 -11.65 -8.89
C LYS A 331 17.71 -12.64 -8.44
N TRP A 332 16.91 -12.26 -7.44
CA TRP A 332 16.00 -13.20 -6.77
C TRP A 332 14.60 -13.27 -7.38
N LEU A 333 14.11 -12.19 -8.01
CA LEU A 333 12.76 -12.18 -8.56
C LEU A 333 12.46 -13.33 -9.53
N PRO A 334 13.35 -13.73 -10.46
CA PRO A 334 13.09 -14.86 -11.35
C PRO A 334 12.95 -16.20 -10.60
N ILE A 335 13.66 -16.36 -9.48
CA ILE A 335 13.61 -17.56 -8.63
C ILE A 335 12.31 -17.55 -7.82
N LEU A 336 11.92 -16.39 -7.28
CA LEU A 336 10.65 -16.20 -6.61
C LEU A 336 9.47 -16.48 -7.56
N GLN A 337 9.51 -15.99 -8.80
CA GLN A 337 8.47 -16.26 -9.82
C GLN A 337 8.37 -17.73 -10.23
N GLN A 338 9.43 -18.53 -10.05
CA GLN A 338 9.39 -19.98 -10.25
C GLN A 338 8.87 -20.74 -9.03
N THR A 339 8.87 -20.11 -7.86
CA THR A 339 8.61 -20.78 -6.57
C THR A 339 7.24 -20.36 -5.98
N PHE A 340 6.83 -19.13 -6.23
CA PHE A 340 5.63 -18.49 -5.70
C PHE A 340 4.79 -17.88 -6.81
N LYS A 341 3.51 -17.64 -6.54
CA LYS A 341 2.66 -16.76 -7.34
C LYS A 341 2.95 -15.31 -6.94
N VAL A 342 3.79 -14.63 -7.71
CA VAL A 342 4.26 -13.26 -7.40
C VAL A 342 3.31 -12.20 -7.96
N VAL A 343 2.73 -11.39 -7.08
CA VAL A 343 1.74 -10.34 -7.43
C VAL A 343 1.88 -9.12 -6.51
N PRO A 344 1.39 -7.92 -6.87
CA PRO A 344 1.27 -6.81 -5.92
C PRO A 344 0.44 -7.19 -4.69
N ILE A 345 0.67 -6.53 -3.55
CA ILE A 345 -0.06 -6.82 -2.30
C ILE A 345 -1.57 -6.72 -2.51
N HIS A 346 -2.07 -5.65 -3.13
CA HIS A 346 -3.52 -5.44 -3.33
C HIS A 346 -4.16 -6.56 -4.17
N GLN A 347 -3.41 -7.10 -5.14
CA GLN A 347 -3.87 -8.26 -5.90
C GLN A 347 -4.00 -9.50 -5.00
N CYS A 348 -3.04 -9.78 -4.12
CA CYS A 348 -3.12 -10.92 -3.20
C CYS A 348 -4.20 -10.77 -2.12
N LEU A 349 -4.52 -9.53 -1.71
CA LEU A 349 -5.60 -9.25 -0.78
C LEU A 349 -7.00 -9.34 -1.42
N ASN A 350 -7.07 -9.55 -2.73
CA ASN A 350 -8.29 -9.37 -3.52
C ASN A 350 -8.95 -7.99 -3.31
N ASP A 351 -8.13 -6.95 -3.12
CA ASP A 351 -8.55 -5.56 -3.01
C ASP A 351 -8.24 -4.81 -4.32
N PRO A 352 -9.24 -4.56 -5.19
CA PRO A 352 -9.00 -3.92 -6.47
C PRO A 352 -8.84 -2.40 -6.37
N GLN A 353 -9.08 -1.76 -5.22
CA GLN A 353 -9.21 -0.31 -5.10
C GLN A 353 -8.21 0.28 -4.10
N PRO A 354 -6.90 0.32 -4.43
CA PRO A 354 -5.88 0.91 -3.56
C PRO A 354 -6.03 2.43 -3.39
N TYR A 355 -6.86 3.09 -4.20
CA TYR A 355 -7.03 4.55 -4.21
C TYR A 355 -8.48 4.97 -3.98
N TRP A 356 -8.67 6.23 -3.59
CA TRP A 356 -10.01 6.83 -3.41
C TRP A 356 -10.70 7.17 -4.73
N GLU A 357 -9.92 7.35 -5.80
CA GLU A 357 -10.40 7.58 -7.16
C GLU A 357 -11.01 6.30 -7.76
N PRO A 358 -12.31 6.28 -8.09
CA PRO A 358 -13.04 5.05 -8.42
C PRO A 358 -12.64 4.41 -9.77
N GLU A 359 -12.00 5.18 -10.65
CA GLU A 359 -11.54 4.72 -11.96
C GLU A 359 -10.31 3.79 -11.89
N TRP A 360 -9.67 3.70 -10.72
CA TRP A 360 -8.51 2.84 -10.49
C TRP A 360 -8.93 1.49 -9.91
N VAL A 361 -9.32 0.59 -10.82
CA VAL A 361 -9.66 -0.79 -10.50
C VAL A 361 -8.54 -1.71 -11.00
N TYR A 362 -7.77 -2.25 -10.05
CA TYR A 362 -6.67 -3.17 -10.30
C TYR A 362 -7.17 -4.63 -10.40
N PRO A 363 -6.47 -5.49 -11.17
CA PRO A 363 -6.76 -6.91 -11.19
C PRO A 363 -6.49 -7.56 -9.83
N THR A 364 -7.29 -8.56 -9.49
CA THR A 364 -7.15 -9.35 -8.27
C THR A 364 -6.76 -10.79 -8.61
N LEU A 365 -6.56 -11.67 -7.61
CA LEU A 365 -6.41 -13.10 -7.89
C LEU A 365 -7.73 -13.71 -8.35
N ASP A 366 -8.85 -13.26 -7.79
CA ASP A 366 -10.20 -13.73 -8.13
C ASP A 366 -10.73 -13.15 -9.45
N HIS A 367 -10.24 -11.97 -9.83
CA HIS A 367 -10.57 -11.26 -11.06
C HIS A 367 -9.29 -10.84 -11.79
N PRO A 368 -8.55 -11.78 -12.40
CA PRO A 368 -7.33 -11.48 -13.12
C PRO A 368 -7.62 -10.69 -14.41
N VAL A 369 -6.59 -10.04 -14.96
CA VAL A 369 -6.66 -9.41 -16.28
C VAL A 369 -7.00 -10.47 -17.32
N VAL A 370 -8.10 -10.29 -18.06
CA VAL A 370 -8.36 -11.07 -19.29
C VAL A 370 -7.43 -10.51 -20.36
N GLU A 371 -6.44 -11.27 -20.81
CA GLU A 371 -5.63 -10.86 -21.96
C GLU A 371 -6.55 -10.65 -23.18
N ASP A 372 -6.32 -9.57 -23.93
CA ASP A 372 -7.10 -9.11 -25.11
C ASP A 372 -7.21 -10.18 -26.24
N ASN A 373 -6.67 -11.39 -26.06
CA ASN A 373 -6.66 -12.48 -27.04
C ASN A 373 -7.92 -13.36 -27.01
N ASP A 374 -8.78 -13.28 -25.99
CA ASP A 374 -9.98 -14.13 -25.85
C ASP A 374 -11.29 -13.36 -25.63
N ALA A 375 -11.30 -12.04 -25.86
CA ALA A 375 -12.53 -11.25 -25.80
C ALA A 375 -13.44 -11.54 -27.02
N LYS A 376 -14.16 -12.66 -27.00
CA LYS A 376 -15.52 -12.65 -27.57
C LYS A 376 -16.32 -11.68 -26.71
N GLU A 377 -16.85 -10.62 -27.33
CA GLU A 377 -17.76 -9.67 -26.69
C GLU A 377 -18.82 -10.43 -25.88
N VAL A 378 -18.67 -10.48 -24.56
CA VAL A 378 -19.78 -10.79 -23.68
C VAL A 378 -20.56 -9.49 -23.56
N LYS A 379 -21.57 -9.33 -24.43
CA LYS A 379 -22.59 -8.31 -24.27
C LYS A 379 -23.24 -8.54 -22.90
N MET A 380 -22.98 -7.64 -21.95
CA MET A 380 -23.85 -7.51 -20.78
C MET A 380 -25.20 -7.02 -21.28
N GLU A 381 -26.20 -7.91 -21.31
CA GLU A 381 -27.58 -7.47 -21.46
C GLU A 381 -28.01 -6.72 -20.20
N PRO A 382 -28.68 -5.56 -20.35
CA PRO A 382 -29.13 -4.78 -19.21
C PRO A 382 -30.24 -5.53 -18.48
N ASN A 383 -30.05 -5.75 -17.18
CA ASN A 383 -31.09 -6.23 -16.27
C ASN A 383 -32.33 -5.35 -16.39
N HIS A 384 -33.42 -5.91 -16.89
CA HIS A 384 -34.74 -5.31 -16.83
C HIS A 384 -35.19 -5.21 -15.37
N ALA A 385 -35.29 -3.98 -14.88
CA ALA A 385 -36.19 -3.64 -13.80
C ALA A 385 -37.64 -3.81 -14.27
N SER A 386 -38.52 -4.15 -13.31
CA SER A 386 -39.98 -4.27 -13.40
C SER A 386 -40.53 -5.66 -13.74
N LEU A 387 -41.01 -6.35 -12.71
CA LEU A 387 -42.25 -7.13 -12.82
C LEU A 387 -43.12 -6.83 -11.59
N LEU A 388 -44.04 -5.91 -11.83
CA LEU A 388 -45.28 -5.73 -11.08
C LEU A 388 -46.04 -7.05 -11.00
N VAL A 389 -46.61 -7.31 -9.81
CA VAL A 389 -47.54 -8.39 -9.52
C VAL A 389 -48.80 -8.28 -10.39
N PRO A 390 -49.29 -9.37 -11.02
CA PRO A 390 -50.68 -9.46 -11.43
C PRO A 390 -51.40 -10.64 -10.74
N GLY A 391 -52.41 -10.26 -9.95
CA GLY A 391 -53.78 -10.79 -10.01
C GLY A 391 -53.99 -12.31 -10.00
N TRP A 392 -54.36 -12.82 -8.83
CA TRP A 392 -55.13 -14.05 -8.71
C TRP A 392 -56.58 -13.79 -9.16
N PHE A 393 -57.00 -14.38 -10.28
CA PHE A 393 -58.41 -14.63 -10.59
C PHE A 393 -58.59 -16.14 -10.78
N LEU A 394 -59.17 -16.78 -9.77
CA LEU A 394 -59.69 -18.14 -9.84
C LEU A 394 -61.02 -18.10 -10.60
N LEU A 395 -61.09 -18.82 -11.73
CA LEU A 395 -62.35 -19.18 -12.38
C LEU A 395 -62.93 -20.42 -11.69
N MET A 396 -64.02 -20.23 -10.95
CA MET A 396 -64.95 -21.29 -10.56
C MET A 396 -66.05 -21.42 -11.61
N SER A 397 -66.20 -22.62 -12.15
CA SER A 397 -67.42 -23.17 -12.76
C SER A 397 -67.36 -24.66 -12.36
N VAL A 398 -68.39 -25.36 -11.89
CA VAL A 398 -69.83 -25.36 -12.08
C VAL A 398 -70.41 -26.04 -10.83
N LEU A 399 -71.60 -25.63 -10.36
CA LEU A 399 -72.64 -26.51 -9.80
C LEU A 399 -73.89 -25.67 -9.46
N LEU A 400 -74.88 -25.71 -10.35
CA LEU A 400 -76.30 -25.60 -10.02
C LEU A 400 -76.73 -26.90 -9.31
N PRO A 401 -77.77 -26.94 -8.45
CA PRO A 401 -79.09 -26.44 -8.85
C PRO A 401 -80.01 -25.83 -7.75
N SER A 402 -81.05 -25.15 -8.25
CA SER A 402 -82.45 -25.29 -7.84
C SER A 402 -83.05 -24.45 -6.68
N ILE A 403 -84.05 -23.67 -7.10
CA ILE A 403 -85.42 -23.52 -6.54
C ILE A 403 -85.73 -22.22 -5.75
N LEU A 404 -86.72 -21.53 -6.34
CA LEU A 404 -87.66 -20.49 -5.86
C LEU A 404 -87.17 -19.04 -5.76
#